data_AF-A0A8D2N4Y2-F1
#
_entry.id   AF-A0A8D2N4Y2-F1
#
_cell.length_a   1.000
_cell.length_b   1.000
_cell.length_c   1.000
_cell.angle_alpha   90.00
_cell.angle_beta   90.00
_cell.angle_gamma   90.00
#
_symmetry.space_group_name_H-M   'P 1'
#
loop_
_entity.id
_entity.type
_entity.pdbx_description
1 polymer ?
#
loop_
_entity_poly.entity_id
_entity_poly.type
_entity_poly.pdbx_seq_one_letter_code
_entity_poly.pdbx_strand_id
1 'polypeptide(L)'
;MWGRTSGRCVSPRCPLSVTQCPLSPTASPNETLVIEYVGQNIRQVVADMREKCYAQEGIGSSYLFRVGHDTIIDATKCGNLARFIKHCCTPNCYAKVITIEAQKKIVIYSKQPISVNEEIIQDYKFPIEDTKISCLCRTESCRCTLN
;
A
#
# COMPACT_ATOMS: atom_id res chain seq x y z
N MET A 1 -5.22 -1.17 -1.19
CA MET A 1 -5.10 -2.16 -0.11
C MET A 1 -6.48 -2.45 0.44
N TRP A 2 -7.27 -3.26 -0.25
CA TRP A 2 -8.68 -3.45 0.09
C TRP A 2 -8.81 -4.53 1.16
N GLY A 3 -9.19 -4.16 2.39
CA GLY A 3 -9.47 -5.09 3.48
C GLY A 3 -10.58 -4.50 4.36
N ARG A 4 -11.84 -4.85 4.05
CA ARG A 4 -13.01 -4.44 4.82
C ARG A 4 -13.27 -5.49 5.91
N THR A 5 -12.88 -5.21 7.15
CA THR A 5 -13.65 -5.61 8.34
C THR A 5 -13.25 -4.80 9.58
N SER A 6 -14.26 -4.22 10.23
CA SER A 6 -14.32 -3.73 11.62
C SER A 6 -13.21 -2.78 12.09
N GLY A 7 -13.34 -1.48 11.83
CA GLY A 7 -13.10 -0.36 12.77
C GLY A 7 -11.82 -0.28 13.63
N ARG A 8 -10.82 -1.16 13.42
CA ARG A 8 -9.61 -1.29 14.22
C ARG A 8 -8.48 -1.79 13.32
N CYS A 9 -7.79 -0.85 12.68
CA CYS A 9 -6.46 -1.11 12.11
C CYS A 9 -5.46 -1.29 13.27
N VAL A 10 -5.40 -2.49 13.85
CA VAL A 10 -4.29 -2.87 14.73
C VAL A 10 -3.36 -3.75 13.89
N SER A 11 -2.44 -3.13 13.16
CA SER A 11 -1.27 -3.87 12.69
C SER A 11 -0.19 -3.80 13.77
N PRO A 12 0.54 -4.90 14.05
CA PRO A 12 1.75 -4.83 14.85
C PRO A 12 2.73 -3.83 14.22
N ARG A 13 3.56 -3.19 15.06
CA ARG A 13 4.56 -2.18 14.68
C ARG A 13 5.35 -2.65 13.45
N CYS A 14 5.34 -1.84 12.39
CA CYS A 14 6.07 -2.13 11.16
C CYS A 14 7.58 -1.97 11.42
N PRO A 15 8.43 -3.01 11.27
CA PRO A 15 9.86 -2.93 11.56
C PRO A 15 10.71 -2.48 10.37
N LEU A 16 10.11 -1.80 9.37
CA LEU A 16 10.82 -1.39 8.16
C LEU A 16 11.80 -0.23 8.45
N SER A 17 13.04 -0.56 8.78
CA SER A 17 14.17 0.36 8.62
C SER A 17 14.64 0.36 7.16
N VAL A 18 14.87 1.55 6.62
CA VAL A 18 15.23 1.78 5.22
C VAL A 18 16.50 1.00 4.85
N THR A 19 16.42 0.06 3.91
CA THR A 19 17.59 -0.56 3.28
C THR A 19 17.83 0.15 1.94
N GLN A 20 18.99 0.78 1.80
CA GLN A 20 19.40 1.46 0.58
C GLN A 20 19.54 0.43 -0.55
N CYS A 21 18.59 0.41 -1.49
CA CYS A 21 18.71 -0.36 -2.73
C CYS A 21 19.25 0.54 -3.84
N PRO A 22 20.21 0.09 -4.68
CA PRO A 22 20.81 0.92 -5.71
C PRO A 22 19.78 1.32 -6.78
N LEU A 23 19.61 2.64 -6.85
CA LEU A 23 18.79 3.51 -7.69
C LEU A 23 18.31 2.98 -9.05
N SER A 24 16.99 3.07 -9.26
CA SER A 24 16.35 3.18 -10.58
C SER A 24 16.45 4.63 -11.13
N PRO A 25 16.63 4.85 -12.44
CA PRO A 25 16.98 6.16 -13.03
C PRO A 25 15.85 7.22 -13.12
N THR A 26 14.84 7.19 -12.24
CA THR A 26 13.67 8.11 -12.34
C THR A 26 13.28 8.83 -11.05
N ALA A 27 14.16 8.88 -10.04
CA ALA A 27 13.90 9.58 -8.78
C ALA A 27 14.46 11.02 -8.82
N SER A 28 13.67 11.98 -8.33
CA SER A 28 14.14 13.35 -8.07
C SER A 28 15.26 13.33 -7.02
N PRO A 29 16.23 14.28 -7.01
CA PRO A 29 17.39 14.25 -6.11
C PRO A 29 17.06 14.14 -4.60
N ASN A 30 15.83 14.46 -4.19
CA ASN A 30 15.38 14.37 -2.79
C ASN A 30 14.54 13.13 -2.48
N GLU A 31 14.30 12.26 -3.46
CA GLU A 31 13.47 11.07 -3.32
C GLU A 31 14.35 9.83 -3.15
N THR A 32 14.07 9.02 -2.14
CA THR A 32 14.78 7.75 -1.92
C THR A 32 13.84 6.58 -2.13
N LEU A 33 14.29 5.55 -2.84
CA LEU A 33 13.57 4.29 -2.94
C LEU A 33 13.50 3.65 -1.54
N VAL A 34 12.30 3.38 -1.06
CA VAL A 34 12.08 2.78 0.27
C VAL A 34 11.92 1.27 0.14
N ILE A 35 10.95 0.82 -0.65
CA ILE A 35 10.64 -0.61 -0.81
C ILE A 35 9.75 -0.85 -2.05
N GLU A 36 9.93 -1.99 -2.72
CA GLU A 36 8.97 -2.49 -3.72
C GLU A 36 7.76 -3.11 -3.01
N TYR A 37 6.55 -2.88 -3.49
CA TYR A 37 5.37 -3.63 -3.03
C TYR A 37 5.26 -4.93 -3.83
N VAL A 38 5.56 -6.06 -3.17
CA VAL A 38 5.64 -7.38 -3.81
C VAL A 38 4.43 -8.22 -3.44
N GLY A 39 3.86 -8.88 -4.45
CA GLY A 39 2.78 -9.86 -4.32
C GLY A 39 2.52 -10.60 -5.64
N GLN A 40 1.41 -11.30 -5.71
CA GLN A 40 0.99 -12.02 -6.92
C GLN A 40 0.25 -11.10 -7.88
N ASN A 41 0.64 -11.07 -9.16
CA ASN A 41 -0.12 -10.39 -10.20
C ASN A 41 -1.38 -11.18 -10.54
N ILE A 42 -2.53 -10.56 -10.37
CA ILE A 42 -3.85 -11.14 -10.63
C ILE A 42 -4.74 -10.15 -11.41
N ARG A 43 -5.74 -10.70 -12.10
CA ARG A 43 -6.79 -9.94 -12.78
C ARG A 43 -7.90 -9.53 -11.80
N GLN A 44 -8.73 -8.56 -12.18
CA GLN A 44 -9.82 -8.08 -11.33
C GLN A 44 -10.77 -9.21 -10.90
N VAL A 45 -11.16 -10.08 -11.83
CA VAL A 45 -12.07 -11.22 -11.55
C VAL A 45 -11.51 -12.16 -10.48
N VAL A 46 -10.19 -12.38 -10.47
CA VAL A 46 -9.52 -13.23 -9.48
C VAL A 46 -9.46 -12.52 -8.13
N ALA A 47 -9.25 -11.20 -8.12
CA ALA A 47 -9.26 -10.41 -6.90
C ALA A 47 -10.63 -10.47 -6.21
N ASP A 48 -11.72 -10.25 -6.95
CA ASP A 48 -13.08 -10.29 -6.41
C ASP A 48 -13.42 -11.68 -5.82
N MET A 49 -12.96 -12.75 -6.48
CA MET A 49 -13.10 -14.11 -5.96
C MET A 49 -12.31 -14.30 -4.67
N ARG A 50 -11.04 -13.87 -4.65
CA ARG A 50 -10.15 -14.03 -3.50
C ARG A 50 -10.62 -13.24 -2.29
N GLU A 51 -11.14 -12.02 -2.45
CA GLU A 51 -11.70 -11.24 -1.35
C GLU A 51 -12.83 -11.98 -0.63
N LYS A 52 -13.73 -12.61 -1.39
CA LYS A 52 -14.81 -13.44 -0.83
C LYS A 52 -14.25 -14.64 -0.07
N CYS A 53 -13.28 -15.35 -0.65
CA CYS A 53 -12.62 -16.47 0.02
C CYS A 53 -11.90 -16.04 1.30
N TYR A 54 -11.15 -14.94 1.26
CA TYR A 54 -10.44 -14.40 2.42
C TYR A 54 -11.41 -14.04 3.56
N ALA A 55 -12.55 -13.43 3.24
CA ALA A 55 -13.59 -13.17 4.23
C ALA A 55 -14.16 -14.46 4.84
N GLN A 56 -14.40 -15.51 4.03
CA GLN A 56 -14.87 -16.81 4.51
C GLN A 56 -13.83 -17.56 5.36
N GLU A 57 -12.55 -17.41 5.04
CA GLU A 57 -11.43 -17.96 5.82
C GLU A 57 -11.18 -17.19 7.13
N GLY A 58 -11.89 -16.09 7.38
CA GLY A 58 -11.69 -15.24 8.56
C GLY A 58 -10.46 -14.33 8.47
N ILE A 59 -9.90 -14.13 7.27
CA ILE A 59 -8.83 -13.18 7.02
C ILE A 59 -9.45 -11.78 7.03
N GLY A 60 -9.31 -11.06 8.15
CA GLY A 60 -9.94 -9.76 8.36
C GLY A 60 -9.36 -8.58 7.55
N SER A 61 -8.33 -8.82 6.73
CA SER A 61 -7.72 -7.79 5.88
C SER A 61 -7.08 -8.40 4.64
N SER A 62 -7.50 -7.92 3.47
CA SER A 62 -6.87 -8.24 2.19
C SER A 62 -5.92 -7.11 1.75
N TYR A 63 -4.89 -7.49 1.01
CA TYR A 63 -3.77 -6.63 0.64
C TYR A 63 -3.66 -6.55 -0.88
N LEU A 64 -4.60 -5.82 -1.48
CA LEU A 64 -4.72 -5.67 -2.93
C LEU A 64 -4.32 -4.27 -3.39
N PHE A 65 -3.41 -4.18 -4.36
CA PHE A 65 -2.96 -2.91 -4.94
C PHE A 65 -3.17 -2.91 -6.47
N ARG A 66 -4.04 -2.01 -6.97
CA ARG A 66 -4.31 -1.86 -8.41
C ARG A 66 -3.19 -1.08 -9.10
N VAL A 67 -2.58 -1.67 -10.13
CA VAL A 67 -1.49 -1.07 -10.94
C VAL A 67 -1.90 -0.73 -12.37
N GLY A 68 -3.08 -1.17 -12.79
CA GLY A 68 -3.64 -0.89 -14.10
C GLY A 68 -5.13 -1.17 -14.13
N HIS A 69 -5.71 -1.15 -15.33
CA HIS A 69 -7.14 -1.41 -15.53
C HIS A 69 -7.55 -2.83 -15.09
N ASP A 70 -6.79 -3.85 -15.48
CA ASP A 70 -7.06 -5.26 -15.15
C ASP A 70 -5.86 -5.94 -14.47
N THR A 71 -5.05 -5.18 -13.73
CA THR A 71 -3.87 -5.72 -13.06
C THR A 71 -3.83 -5.24 -11.62
N ILE A 72 -3.81 -6.21 -10.72
CA ILE A 72 -3.79 -6.05 -9.27
C ILE A 72 -2.66 -6.91 -8.72
N ILE A 73 -1.91 -6.36 -7.76
CA ILE A 73 -0.91 -7.09 -6.98
C ILE A 73 -1.56 -7.50 -5.66
N ASP A 74 -1.67 -8.80 -5.40
CA ASP A 74 -2.20 -9.38 -4.17
C ASP A 74 -1.07 -9.87 -3.26
N ALA A 75 -0.90 -9.19 -2.13
CA ALA A 75 0.10 -9.48 -1.11
C ALA A 75 -0.47 -10.21 0.12
N THR A 76 -1.73 -10.69 0.05
CA THR A 76 -2.47 -11.21 1.21
C THR A 76 -1.86 -12.47 1.79
N LYS A 77 -1.65 -13.49 0.94
CA LYS A 77 -0.99 -14.75 1.33
C LYS A 77 0.50 -14.76 1.00
N CYS A 78 0.92 -14.07 -0.06
CA CYS A 78 2.32 -14.02 -0.51
C CYS A 78 2.71 -12.57 -0.83
N GLY A 79 3.58 -11.97 -0.01
CA GLY A 79 4.08 -10.61 -0.22
C GLY A 79 5.18 -10.25 0.77
N ASN A 80 5.70 -9.03 0.67
CA ASN A 80 6.75 -8.53 1.57
C ASN A 80 6.20 -7.55 2.62
N LEU A 81 7.11 -6.94 3.39
CA LEU A 81 6.77 -6.02 4.48
C LEU A 81 6.01 -4.75 4.01
N ALA A 82 6.09 -4.38 2.73
CA ALA A 82 5.40 -3.22 2.19
C ALA A 82 3.87 -3.29 2.35
N ARG A 83 3.31 -4.50 2.51
CA ARG A 83 1.87 -4.70 2.78
C ARG A 83 1.40 -4.07 4.09
N PHE A 84 2.32 -3.76 5.01
CA PHE A 84 2.00 -3.17 6.30
C PHE A 84 2.15 -1.64 6.34
N ILE A 85 2.51 -1.00 5.22
CA ILE A 85 2.57 0.46 5.11
C ILE A 85 1.14 1.00 5.24
N LYS A 86 0.90 1.85 6.24
CA LYS A 86 -0.43 2.35 6.59
C LYS A 86 -0.85 3.56 5.77
N HIS A 87 -2.15 3.83 5.81
CA HIS A 87 -2.73 5.07 5.31
C HIS A 87 -2.42 6.24 6.23
N CYS A 88 -2.07 7.38 5.63
CA CYS A 88 -2.13 8.68 6.29
C CYS A 88 -2.55 9.76 5.28
N CYS A 89 -3.38 10.72 5.73
CA CYS A 89 -3.76 11.89 4.92
C CYS A 89 -2.60 12.88 4.73
N THR A 90 -1.59 12.86 5.60
CA THR A 90 -0.33 13.60 5.46
C THR A 90 0.87 12.65 5.37
N PRO A 91 1.04 11.94 4.24
CA PRO A 91 2.03 10.89 4.15
C PRO A 91 3.44 11.41 3.84
N ASN A 92 4.46 10.78 4.44
CA ASN A 92 5.88 11.00 4.14
C ASN A 92 6.36 10.22 2.91
N CYS A 93 5.58 9.24 2.43
CA CYS A 93 5.89 8.44 1.24
C CYS A 93 4.77 8.49 0.19
N TYR A 94 5.09 8.02 -1.02
CA TYR A 94 4.11 7.83 -2.08
C TYR A 94 4.45 6.58 -2.91
N ALA A 95 3.43 5.97 -3.50
CA ALA A 95 3.60 4.87 -4.44
C ALA A 95 3.73 5.37 -5.88
N LYS A 96 4.67 4.77 -6.62
CA LYS A 96 4.86 4.98 -8.06
C LYS A 96 4.75 3.65 -8.78
N VAL A 97 3.96 3.61 -9.85
CA VAL A 97 3.93 2.46 -10.75
C VAL A 97 5.03 2.64 -11.79
N ILE A 98 5.95 1.69 -11.85
CA ILE A 98 7.03 1.65 -12.86
C ILE A 98 6.86 0.39 -13.72
N THR A 99 7.40 0.42 -14.93
CA THR A 99 7.41 -0.74 -15.82
C THR A 99 8.84 -1.23 -15.98
N ILE A 100 9.09 -2.48 -15.61
CA ILE A 100 10.38 -3.16 -15.77
C ILE A 100 10.10 -4.42 -16.59
N GLU A 101 10.79 -4.60 -17.72
CA GLU A 101 10.63 -5.79 -18.58
C GLU A 101 9.16 -6.10 -18.95
N ALA A 102 8.42 -5.05 -19.34
CA ALA A 102 6.97 -5.11 -19.63
C ALA A 102 6.07 -5.52 -18.45
N GLN A 103 6.60 -5.67 -17.24
CA GLN A 103 5.83 -5.91 -16.02
C GLN A 103 5.67 -4.63 -15.22
N LYS A 104 4.44 -4.34 -14.80
CA LYS A 104 4.16 -3.23 -13.88
C LYS A 104 4.53 -3.63 -12.46
N LYS A 105 5.29 -2.76 -11.80
CA LYS A 105 5.73 -2.88 -10.41
C LYS A 105 5.29 -1.64 -9.64
N ILE A 106 5.07 -1.79 -8.34
CA ILE A 106 4.82 -0.66 -7.43
C ILE A 106 6.07 -0.46 -6.59
N VAL A 107 6.58 0.76 -6.58
CA VAL A 107 7.69 1.14 -5.73
C VAL A 107 7.25 2.28 -4.84
N ILE A 108 7.57 2.19 -3.56
CA ILE A 108 7.33 3.23 -2.57
C ILE A 108 8.57 4.11 -2.49
N TYR A 109 8.38 5.42 -2.69
CA TYR A 109 9.42 6.43 -2.57
C TYR A 109 9.13 7.36 -1.39
N SER A 110 10.20 7.84 -0.75
CA SER A 110 10.11 8.89 0.25
C SER A 110 9.98 10.26 -0.41
N LYS A 111 9.20 11.16 0.21
CA LYS A 111 9.14 12.58 -0.19
C LYS A 111 10.23 13.42 0.47
N GLN A 112 10.78 12.92 1.56
CA GLN A 112 11.76 13.57 2.42
C GLN A 112 12.63 12.50 3.10
N PRO A 113 13.79 12.86 3.68
CA PRO A 113 14.57 11.94 4.51
C PRO A 113 13.72 11.38 5.66
N ILE A 114 13.77 10.07 5.86
CA ILE A 114 13.01 9.35 6.90
C ILE A 114 13.97 9.03 8.04
N SER A 115 13.62 9.43 9.26
CA SER A 115 14.45 9.15 10.44
C SER A 115 14.36 7.69 10.87
N VAL A 116 15.36 7.22 11.60
CA VAL A 116 15.31 5.87 12.21
C VAL A 116 14.10 5.80 13.14
N ASN A 117 13.31 4.73 13.03
CA ASN A 117 12.05 4.50 13.76
C ASN A 117 10.86 5.40 13.35
N GLU A 118 11.01 6.25 12.33
CA GLU A 118 9.87 6.97 11.77
C GLU A 118 8.98 6.00 10.97
N GLU A 119 7.66 6.05 11.19
CA GLU A 119 6.72 5.17 10.52
C GLU A 119 6.59 5.56 9.03
N ILE A 120 6.72 4.57 8.14
CA ILE A 120 6.47 4.74 6.71
C ILE A 120 4.96 4.71 6.47
N ILE A 121 4.43 5.82 5.94
CA ILE A 121 3.01 6.02 5.69
C ILE A 121 2.77 6.58 4.29
N GLN A 122 1.69 6.14 3.64
CA GLN A 122 1.31 6.60 2.30
C GLN A 122 -0.17 6.97 2.23
N ASP A 123 -0.55 7.80 1.26
CA ASP A 123 -1.96 7.98 0.92
C ASP A 123 -2.38 6.87 -0.04
N TYR A 124 -3.36 6.07 0.37
CA TYR A 124 -3.87 4.94 -0.40
C TYR A 124 -4.62 5.34 -1.66
N LYS A 125 -5.14 6.57 -1.74
CA LYS A 125 -5.92 7.07 -2.89
C LYS A 125 -6.98 6.06 -3.34
N PHE A 126 -7.83 5.64 -2.41
CA PHE A 126 -8.92 4.72 -2.76
C PHE A 126 -9.80 5.32 -3.84
N PRO A 127 -10.29 4.49 -4.79
CA PRO A 127 -11.31 4.95 -5.73
C PRO A 127 -12.54 5.46 -4.95
N ILE A 128 -13.28 6.37 -5.59
CA ILE A 128 -14.53 6.87 -5.03
C ILE A 128 -15.53 5.72 -5.02
N GLU A 129 -16.07 5.43 -3.84
CA GLU A 129 -17.05 4.36 -3.60
C GLU A 129 -18.16 4.93 -2.70
N ASP A 130 -19.39 4.41 -2.86
CA ASP A 130 -20.55 4.85 -2.07
C ASP A 130 -20.36 4.57 -0.57
N THR A 131 -19.75 3.43 -0.26
CA THR A 131 -19.39 3.07 1.12
C THR A 131 -18.00 3.56 1.44
N LYS A 132 -17.90 4.66 2.19
CA LYS A 132 -16.61 5.20 2.64
C LYS A 132 -16.06 4.42 3.82
N ILE A 133 -14.75 4.20 3.80
CA ILE A 133 -14.01 3.60 4.92
C ILE A 133 -13.45 4.73 5.78
N SER A 134 -13.74 4.72 7.08
CA SER A 134 -13.25 5.73 8.02
C SER A 134 -11.73 5.70 8.15
N CYS A 135 -11.10 6.87 8.08
CA CYS A 135 -9.67 7.05 8.31
C CYS A 135 -9.38 7.24 9.80
N LEU A 136 -8.33 6.57 10.29
CA LEU A 136 -7.91 6.60 11.69
C LEU A 136 -6.48 7.17 11.87
N CYS A 137 -5.99 7.95 10.90
CA CYS A 137 -4.62 8.49 10.95
C CYS A 137 -4.43 9.63 11.96
N ARG A 138 -5.52 10.27 12.41
CA ARG A 138 -5.55 11.30 13.47
C ARG A 138 -4.71 12.56 13.20
N THR A 139 -4.37 12.83 11.95
CA THR A 139 -3.70 14.08 11.56
C THR A 139 -4.68 15.24 11.58
N GLU A 140 -4.18 16.46 11.79
CA GLU A 140 -5.04 17.68 11.79
C GLU A 140 -5.79 17.87 10.47
N SER A 141 -5.14 17.55 9.35
CA SER A 141 -5.72 17.58 8.00
C SER A 141 -6.29 16.23 7.55
N CYS A 142 -6.75 15.39 8.49
CA CYS A 142 -7.38 14.10 8.17
C CYS A 142 -8.69 14.30 7.40
N ARG A 143 -8.87 13.56 6.30
CA ARG A 143 -10.12 13.56 5.50
C ARG A 143 -11.26 12.76 6.14
N CYS A 144 -11.03 12.18 7.31
CA CYS A 144 -11.93 11.24 8.01
C CYS A 144 -12.28 9.96 7.23
N THR A 145 -11.82 9.82 5.98
CA THR A 145 -12.08 8.70 5.08
C THR A 145 -10.83 8.37 4.26
N LEU A 146 -10.75 7.15 3.71
CA LEU A 146 -9.57 6.67 2.97
C LEU A 146 -9.50 7.14 1.51
N ASN A 147 -10.55 7.80 1.00
CA ASN A 147 -10.65 8.36 -0.35
C ASN A 147 -10.57 9.88 -0.38
#